data_AF-A0A7S0AEY8-F1
#
_entry.id   AF-A0A7S0AEY8-F1
#
_cell.length_a   1.000
_cell.length_b   1.000
_cell.length_c   1.000
_cell.angle_alpha   90.00
_cell.angle_beta   90.00
_cell.angle_gamma   90.00
#
_symmetry.space_group_name_H-M   'P 1'
#
loop_
_entity.id
_entity.type
_entity.pdbx_description
1 polymer ?
#
loop_
_entity_poly.entity_id
_entity_poly.type
_entity_poly.pdbx_seq_one_letter_code
_entity_poly.pdbx_strand_id
1 'polypeptide(L)'
;MTYKEQLQCKALIVMEGNDLATGLRWSLLSRSVVMMPPPERTSWAMEEWLEPWTHYIPLNRNLTNVEEMVQWIRDNDKEARQIAERGTLFAYDLVLHPNAKKDDDDVKREILRRYRQFFVPGK
;
A
#
# COMPACT_ATOMS: atom_id res chain seq x y z
N MET A 1 -15.15 -13.95 -6.76
CA MET A 1 -15.11 -12.49 -6.94
C MET A 1 -13.97 -12.17 -7.89
N THR A 2 -14.22 -11.41 -8.95
CA THR A 2 -13.23 -11.01 -9.94
C THR A 2 -12.65 -9.64 -9.60
N TYR A 3 -11.50 -9.27 -10.19
CA TYR A 3 -10.94 -7.91 -10.02
C TYR A 3 -11.93 -6.82 -10.43
N LYS A 4 -12.69 -7.02 -11.52
CA LYS A 4 -13.68 -6.04 -11.98
C LYS A 4 -14.78 -5.78 -10.96
N GLU A 5 -15.21 -6.83 -10.24
CA GLU A 5 -16.21 -6.72 -9.17
C GLU A 5 -15.64 -5.95 -7.96
N GLN A 6 -14.38 -6.22 -7.60
CA GLN A 6 -13.71 -5.51 -6.50
C GLN A 6 -13.53 -4.02 -6.78
N LEU A 7 -13.27 -3.64 -8.04
CA LEU A 7 -13.18 -2.23 -8.45
C LEU A 7 -14.51 -1.45 -8.32
N GLN A 8 -15.64 -2.14 -8.16
CA GLN A 8 -16.93 -1.49 -7.89
C GLN A 8 -17.17 -1.24 -6.40
N CYS A 9 -16.32 -1.78 -5.51
CA CYS A 9 -16.47 -1.62 -4.07
C CYS A 9 -15.92 -0.25 -3.60
N LYS A 10 -16.66 0.42 -2.71
CA LYS A 10 -16.22 1.66 -2.08
C LYS A 10 -15.01 1.46 -1.16
N ALA A 11 -14.92 0.31 -0.49
CA ALA A 11 -13.83 -0.02 0.42
C ALA A 11 -13.31 -1.43 0.17
N LEU A 12 -12.00 -1.61 0.37
CA LEU A 12 -11.29 -2.89 0.23
C LEU A 12 -10.52 -3.19 1.51
N ILE A 13 -10.69 -4.38 2.07
CA ILE A 13 -9.87 -4.86 3.19
C ILE A 13 -8.62 -5.54 2.64
N VAL A 14 -7.45 -5.09 3.09
CA VAL A 14 -6.16 -5.67 2.72
C VAL A 14 -5.48 -6.20 3.97
N MET A 15 -5.09 -7.49 3.92
CA MET A 15 -4.44 -8.18 5.02
C MET A 15 -3.10 -8.76 4.57
N GLU A 16 -2.08 -8.60 5.39
CA GLU A 16 -0.83 -9.32 5.25
C GLU A 16 -1.07 -10.82 5.51
N GLY A 17 -0.38 -11.66 4.75
CA GLY A 17 -0.44 -13.12 4.90
C GLY A 17 0.80 -13.62 5.63
N ASN A 18 1.43 -14.67 5.08
CA ASN A 18 2.75 -15.10 5.55
C ASN A 18 3.85 -14.04 5.27
N ASP A 19 3.60 -13.17 4.31
CA ASP A 19 4.45 -12.06 3.90
C ASP A 19 3.58 -10.83 3.56
N LEU A 20 4.12 -9.87 2.83
CA LEU A 20 3.40 -8.71 2.31
C LEU A 20 2.09 -9.06 1.60
N ALA A 21 1.11 -8.18 1.72
CA ALA A 21 -0.11 -8.27 0.94
C ALA A 21 0.16 -7.94 -0.53
N THR A 22 0.33 -8.96 -1.38
CA THR A 22 0.59 -8.79 -2.84
C THR A 22 -0.40 -7.84 -3.50
N GLY A 23 -1.64 -7.78 -2.98
CA GLY A 23 -2.70 -6.96 -3.52
C GLY A 23 -2.69 -5.48 -3.13
N LEU A 24 -1.89 -5.07 -2.14
CA LEU A 24 -1.94 -3.71 -1.58
C LEU A 24 -1.80 -2.61 -2.64
N ARG A 25 -0.85 -2.77 -3.57
CA ARG A 25 -0.57 -1.76 -4.60
C ARG A 25 -1.74 -1.54 -5.55
N TRP A 26 -2.37 -2.62 -6.04
CA TRP A 26 -3.52 -2.46 -6.93
C TRP A 26 -4.76 -1.98 -6.17
N SER A 27 -4.91 -2.39 -4.91
CA SER A 27 -5.99 -1.89 -4.03
C SER A 27 -5.87 -0.39 -3.79
N LEU A 28 -4.64 0.14 -3.60
CA LEU A 28 -4.42 1.58 -3.50
C LEU A 28 -4.73 2.29 -4.83
N LEU A 29 -4.43 1.68 -5.98
CA LEU A 29 -4.73 2.22 -7.31
C LEU A 29 -6.21 2.12 -7.70
N SER A 30 -7.04 1.38 -6.96
CA SER A 30 -8.45 1.16 -7.33
C SER A 30 -9.33 2.39 -7.11
N ARG A 31 -8.83 3.42 -6.40
CA ARG A 31 -9.59 4.55 -5.84
C ARG A 31 -10.67 4.14 -4.83
N SER A 32 -10.64 2.89 -4.36
CA SER A 32 -11.41 2.45 -3.20
C SER A 32 -10.69 2.87 -1.93
N VAL A 33 -11.44 2.99 -0.83
CA VAL A 33 -10.86 3.19 0.50
C VAL A 33 -10.18 1.90 0.94
N VAL A 34 -8.87 1.93 1.09
CA VAL A 34 -8.13 0.78 1.64
C VAL A 34 -8.28 0.78 3.16
N MET A 35 -8.70 -0.36 3.70
CA MET A 35 -8.74 -0.63 5.13
C MET A 35 -7.75 -1.75 5.43
N MET A 36 -6.79 -1.52 6.30
CA MET A 36 -5.76 -2.51 6.62
C MET A 36 -5.17 -2.30 8.02
N PRO A 37 -4.63 -3.33 8.67
CA PRO A 37 -3.76 -3.13 9.82
C PRO A 37 -2.50 -2.34 9.43
N PRO A 38 -1.85 -1.67 10.39
CA PRO A 38 -0.53 -1.08 10.14
C PRO A 38 0.43 -2.12 9.55
N PRO A 39 1.16 -1.78 8.48
CA PRO A 39 2.07 -2.73 7.85
C PRO A 39 3.19 -3.11 8.83
N GLU A 40 3.44 -4.41 8.96
CA GLU A 40 4.52 -4.94 9.80
C GLU A 40 5.76 -5.29 8.97
N ARG A 41 5.58 -5.46 7.66
CA ARG A 41 6.62 -5.79 6.70
C ARG A 41 6.75 -4.68 5.69
N THR A 42 7.94 -4.54 5.14
CA THR A 42 8.24 -3.59 4.08
C THR A 42 9.05 -4.23 2.97
N SER A 43 8.87 -3.73 1.75
CA SER A 43 9.68 -3.98 0.58
C SER A 43 10.27 -2.68 0.04
N TRP A 44 10.77 -2.74 -1.20
CA TRP A 44 11.15 -1.54 -1.95
C TRP A 44 9.98 -0.55 -2.14
N ALA A 45 8.73 -0.99 -1.94
CA ALA A 45 7.53 -0.18 -2.07
C ALA A 45 7.24 0.72 -0.85
N MET A 46 8.07 0.67 0.20
CA MET A 46 7.99 1.55 1.38
C MET A 46 6.62 1.50 2.07
N GLU A 47 6.08 0.29 2.30
CA GLU A 47 4.79 0.11 2.97
C GLU A 47 4.74 0.81 4.33
N GLU A 48 5.87 0.90 5.03
CA GLU A 48 6.02 1.60 6.31
C GLU A 48 5.84 3.13 6.22
N TRP A 49 5.79 3.70 5.01
CA TRP A 49 5.46 5.12 4.77
C TRP A 49 3.96 5.34 4.52
N LEU A 50 3.16 4.28 4.46
CA LEU A 50 1.71 4.41 4.49
C LEU A 50 1.28 4.88 5.88
N GLU A 51 0.62 6.02 5.93
CA GLU A 51 0.21 6.66 7.17
C GLU A 51 -1.28 6.38 7.41
N PRO A 52 -1.66 5.92 8.61
CA PRO A 52 -3.06 5.73 8.96
C PRO A 52 -3.79 7.07 8.89
N TRP A 53 -5.03 7.06 8.39
CA TRP A 53 -5.87 8.25 8.16
C TRP A 53 -5.36 9.25 7.11
N THR A 54 -4.17 9.03 6.53
CA THR A 54 -3.70 9.76 5.35
C THR A 54 -3.84 8.91 4.09
N HIS A 55 -3.32 7.67 4.10
CA HIS A 55 -3.25 6.79 2.93
C HIS A 55 -4.24 5.62 2.99
N TYR A 56 -4.67 5.23 4.19
CA TYR A 56 -5.60 4.12 4.43
C TYR A 56 -6.34 4.29 5.78
N ILE A 57 -7.39 3.51 6.01
CA ILE A 57 -8.10 3.46 7.31
C ILE A 57 -7.57 2.28 8.14
N PRO A 58 -7.08 2.52 9.37
CA PRO A 58 -6.46 1.47 10.17
C PRO A 58 -7.48 0.47 10.74
N LEU A 59 -7.15 -0.81 10.58
CA LEU A 59 -7.86 -1.92 11.23
C LEU A 59 -7.03 -2.53 12.36
N ASN A 60 -7.70 -3.11 13.35
CA ASN A 60 -7.05 -3.99 14.30
C ASN A 60 -6.62 -5.27 13.59
N ARG A 61 -5.48 -5.87 13.99
CA ARG A 61 -5.00 -7.14 13.39
C ARG A 61 -5.99 -8.29 13.52
N ASN A 62 -6.77 -8.30 14.60
CA ASN A 62 -7.85 -9.27 14.85
C ASN A 62 -9.20 -8.83 14.26
N LEU A 63 -9.23 -7.76 13.45
CA LEU A 63 -10.40 -7.26 12.73
C LEU A 63 -11.60 -6.86 13.60
N THR A 64 -11.40 -6.61 14.89
CA THR A 64 -12.49 -6.29 15.82
C THR A 64 -13.17 -4.94 15.57
N ASN A 65 -12.54 -4.03 14.84
CA ASN A 65 -13.08 -2.70 14.53
C ASN A 65 -13.59 -2.55 13.08
N VAL A 66 -13.73 -3.64 12.32
CA VAL A 66 -14.14 -3.54 10.90
C VAL A 66 -15.52 -2.88 10.76
N GLU A 67 -16.50 -3.30 11.55
CA GLU A 67 -17.86 -2.75 11.47
C GLU A 67 -17.88 -1.25 11.79
N GLU A 68 -17.12 -0.84 12.82
CA GLU A 68 -16.96 0.56 13.21
C GLU A 68 -16.35 1.39 12.07
N MET A 69 -15.27 0.90 11.44
CA MET A 69 -14.61 1.62 10.34
C MET A 69 -15.47 1.68 9.08
N VAL A 70 -16.26 0.63 8.79
CA VAL A 70 -17.25 0.65 7.70
C VAL A 70 -18.32 1.70 7.96
N GLN A 71 -18.81 1.81 9.20
CA GLN A 71 -19.78 2.83 9.56
C GLN A 71 -19.16 4.23 9.45
N TRP A 72 -17.92 4.41 9.91
CA TRP A 72 -17.19 5.67 9.75
C TRP A 72 -17.07 6.10 8.27
N ILE A 73 -16.76 5.18 7.35
CA ILE A 73 -16.71 5.47 5.89
C ILE A 73 -18.06 5.92 5.33
N ARG A 74 -19.17 5.41 5.87
CA ARG A 74 -20.52 5.80 5.46
C ARG A 74 -20.85 7.21 5.94
N ASP A 75 -20.47 7.52 7.18
CA ASP A 75 -20.78 8.80 7.82
C ASP A 75 -19.83 9.93 7.37
N ASN A 76 -18.64 9.60 6.88
CA ASN A 76 -17.58 10.54 6.48
C ASN A 76 -17.15 10.31 5.01
N ASP A 77 -18.11 10.32 4.07
CA ASP A 77 -17.86 9.98 2.66
C ASP A 77 -16.76 10.83 2.00
N LYS A 78 -16.75 12.14 2.29
CA LYS A 78 -15.80 13.10 1.71
C LYS A 78 -14.38 12.84 2.21
N GLU A 79 -14.23 12.65 3.52
CA GLU A 79 -12.96 12.38 4.18
C GLU A 79 -12.42 11.01 3.73
N ALA A 80 -13.28 9.99 3.68
CA ALA A 80 -12.91 8.67 3.20
C ALA A 80 -12.42 8.72 1.73
N ARG A 81 -13.06 9.53 0.88
CA ARG A 81 -12.60 9.76 -0.49
C ARG A 81 -11.23 10.44 -0.54
N GLN A 82 -10.97 11.43 0.30
CA GLN A 82 -9.65 12.08 0.36
C GLN A 82 -8.55 11.09 0.75
N ILE A 83 -8.83 10.20 1.70
CA ILE A 83 -7.91 9.12 2.10
C ILE A 83 -7.62 8.19 0.91
N ALA A 84 -8.67 7.76 0.19
CA ALA A 84 -8.50 6.91 -1.00
C ALA A 84 -7.68 7.60 -2.10
N GLU A 85 -7.90 8.89 -2.33
CA GLU A 85 -7.15 9.69 -3.31
C GLU A 85 -5.67 9.82 -2.92
N ARG A 86 -5.37 10.06 -1.64
CA ARG A 86 -4.01 10.11 -1.10
C ARG A 86 -3.29 8.77 -1.21
N GLY A 87 -3.96 7.66 -0.88
CA GLY A 87 -3.43 6.30 -1.08
C GLY A 87 -3.18 5.98 -2.56
N THR A 88 -4.10 6.41 -3.44
CA THR A 88 -3.93 6.27 -4.89
C THR A 88 -2.70 7.04 -5.39
N LEU A 89 -2.50 8.28 -4.92
CA LEU A 89 -1.36 9.11 -5.31
C LEU A 89 -0.04 8.47 -4.90
N PHE A 90 0.04 7.96 -3.67
CA PHE A 90 1.23 7.22 -3.20
C PHE A 90 1.58 6.06 -4.14
N ALA A 91 0.59 5.22 -4.48
CA ALA A 91 0.83 4.09 -5.38
C ALA A 91 1.12 4.54 -6.82
N TYR A 92 0.48 5.63 -7.29
CA TYR A 92 0.74 6.21 -8.61
C TYR A 92 2.19 6.67 -8.74
N ASP A 93 2.68 7.43 -7.77
CA ASP A 93 4.06 7.93 -7.76
C ASP A 93 5.06 6.79 -7.82
N LEU A 94 4.78 5.72 -7.08
CA LEU A 94 5.65 4.55 -7.00
C LEU A 94 5.70 3.73 -8.30
N VAL A 95 4.58 3.55 -9.01
CA VAL A 95 4.49 2.54 -10.09
C VAL A 95 4.03 3.04 -11.45
N LEU A 96 3.44 4.24 -11.54
CA LEU A 96 2.84 4.78 -12.78
C LEU A 96 3.36 6.16 -13.17
N HIS A 97 3.99 6.90 -12.26
CA HIS A 97 4.59 8.19 -12.57
C HIS A 97 5.68 8.04 -13.65
N PRO A 98 5.88 9.02 -14.56
CA PRO A 98 6.87 8.90 -15.64
C PRO A 98 8.31 8.60 -15.17
N ASN A 99 8.64 9.01 -13.94
CA ASN A 99 9.94 8.75 -13.32
C ASN A 99 10.01 7.43 -12.55
N ALA A 100 8.88 6.74 -12.29
CA ALA A 100 8.83 5.56 -11.42
C ALA A 100 9.84 4.47 -11.82
N LYS A 101 10.00 4.24 -13.13
CA LYS A 101 11.00 3.30 -13.65
C LYS A 101 12.44 3.72 -13.31
N LYS A 102 12.74 5.01 -13.49
CA LYS A 102 14.07 5.55 -13.18
C LYS A 102 14.36 5.47 -11.69
N ASP A 103 13.37 5.82 -10.87
CA ASP A 103 13.49 5.77 -9.40
C ASP A 103 13.75 4.33 -8.93
N ASP A 104 13.03 3.35 -9.48
CA ASP A 104 13.26 1.91 -9.23
C ASP A 104 14.64 1.44 -9.70
N ASP A 105 15.10 1.86 -10.89
CA ASP A 105 16.43 1.57 -11.40
C ASP A 105 17.55 2.16 -10.51
N ASP A 106 17.34 3.37 -9.98
CA ASP A 106 18.28 4.05 -9.08
C ASP A 106 18.34 3.36 -7.71
N VAL A 107 17.20 2.95 -7.15
CA VAL A 107 17.14 2.14 -5.90
C VAL A 107 17.88 0.82 -6.09
N LYS A 108 17.61 0.09 -7.17
CA LYS A 108 18.31 -1.18 -7.48
C LYS A 108 19.82 -0.98 -7.63
N ARG A 109 20.24 0.07 -8.33
CA ARG A 109 21.65 0.41 -8.49
C ARG A 109 22.31 0.69 -7.15
N GLU A 110 21.65 1.45 -6.28
CA GLU A 110 22.17 1.79 -4.97
C GLU A 110 22.26 0.56 -4.05
N ILE A 111 21.26 -0.33 -4.08
CA ILE A 111 21.31 -1.62 -3.39
C ILE A 111 22.53 -2.40 -3.86
N LEU A 112 22.72 -2.59 -5.17
CA LEU A 112 23.86 -3.35 -5.71
C LEU A 112 25.20 -2.69 -5.35
N ARG A 113 25.29 -1.36 -5.41
CA ARG A 113 26.49 -0.60 -5.04
C ARG A 113 26.86 -0.85 -3.59
N ARG A 114 25.89 -0.79 -2.67
CA ARG A 114 26.10 -1.07 -1.24
C ARG A 114 26.45 -2.53 -1.01
N TYR A 115 25.73 -3.47 -1.61
CA TYR A 115 25.98 -4.90 -1.39
C TYR A 115 27.34 -5.35 -1.92
N ARG A 116 27.85 -4.72 -2.99
CA ARG A 116 29.18 -5.02 -3.55
C ARG A 116 30.31 -4.95 -2.52
N GLN A 117 30.21 -4.06 -1.53
CA GLN A 117 31.24 -3.95 -0.48
C GLN A 117 31.36 -5.22 0.39
N PHE A 118 30.33 -6.06 0.41
CA PHE A 118 30.31 -7.32 1.16
C PHE A 118 30.75 -8.52 0.31
N PHE A 119 30.85 -8.37 -1.00
CA PHE A 119 31.37 -9.42 -1.88
C PHE A 119 32.90 -9.32 -1.93
N VAL A 120 33.59 -10.26 -1.30
CA VAL A 120 35.04 -10.44 -1.42
C VAL A 120 35.28 -11.53 -2.48
N PRO A 121 35.84 -11.20 -3.66
CA PRO A 121 36.17 -12.23 -4.65
C PRO A 121 37.27 -13.15 -4.10
N GLY A 122 37.03 -14.46 -4.04
CA GLY A 122 38.07 -15.47 -3.75
C GLY A 122 38.13 -16.02 -2.32
N LYS A 123 37.04 -15.97 -1.54
CA LYS A 123 36.79 -16.94 -0.46
C LYS A 123 35.80 -17.99 -0.93
#